data_AF-A0A9K3DA68-F1
#
_entry.id   AF-A0A9K3DA68-F1
#
_cell.length_a   1.000
_cell.length_b   1.000
_cell.length_c   1.000
_cell.angle_alpha   90.00
_cell.angle_beta   90.00
_cell.angle_gamma   90.00
#
_symmetry.space_group_name_H-M   'P 1'
#
loop_
_entity.id
_entity.type
_entity.pdbx_description
1 polymer ?
#
loop_
_entity_poly.entity_id
_entity_poly.type
_entity_poly.pdbx_seq_one_letter_code
_entity_poly.pdbx_strand_id
1 'polypeptide(L)'
;DIHGMLDCAKIADIVILVIDARKGMELETFEFLNMLQVHGFPIVIGILTHMDSFRRNKHLQKAQKQIKERFWKEIYTGAKMHFLSGILPSGRYLDREIRAIARNLASTRKRLLSFRSSHSYVVADRLEDLTPPHLVTADPGMDRTAAVYGYVRGTYMHPGRELYIP
;
A
#
# COMPACT_ATOMS: atom_id res chain seq x y z
N ASP A 1 -6.19 10.51 -0.40
CA ASP A 1 -5.60 11.53 0.47
C ASP A 1 -4.09 11.43 0.37
N ILE A 2 -3.43 12.55 0.06
CA ILE A 2 -1.99 12.61 -0.20
C ILE A 2 -1.17 12.41 1.07
N HIS A 3 -1.68 12.83 2.23
CA HIS A 3 -1.01 12.66 3.52
C HIS A 3 -0.94 11.19 3.91
N GLY A 4 -2.07 10.48 3.84
CA GLY A 4 -2.08 9.02 4.06
C GLY A 4 -1.15 8.26 3.11
N MET A 5 -1.02 8.69 1.85
CA MET A 5 -0.07 8.11 0.89
C MET A 5 1.38 8.35 1.33
N LEU A 6 1.70 9.57 1.76
CA LEU A 6 3.03 9.92 2.26
C LEU A 6 3.43 9.07 3.48
N ASP A 7 2.53 8.90 4.44
CA ASP A 7 2.83 8.12 5.65
C ASP A 7 2.96 6.63 5.34
N CYS A 8 2.10 6.10 4.47
CA CYS A 8 2.26 4.73 3.96
C CYS A 8 3.59 4.54 3.23
N ALA A 9 4.04 5.51 2.42
CA ALA A 9 5.30 5.42 1.69
C ALA A 9 6.52 5.28 2.62
N LYS A 10 6.52 5.99 3.76
CA LYS A 10 7.59 5.91 4.77
C LYS A 10 7.73 4.49 5.35
N ILE A 11 6.61 3.77 5.55
CA ILE A 11 6.59 2.49 6.30
C ILE A 11 6.36 1.23 5.46
N ALA A 12 5.85 1.32 4.22
CA ALA A 12 5.42 0.16 3.44
C ALA A 12 6.55 -0.76 2.93
N ASP A 13 6.62 -2.01 3.39
CA ASP A 13 7.62 -3.01 2.93
C ASP A 13 7.40 -3.47 1.49
N ILE A 14 6.14 -3.68 1.13
CA ILE A 14 5.69 -4.13 -0.18
C ILE A 14 4.49 -3.27 -0.55
N VAL A 15 4.49 -2.77 -1.78
CA VAL A 15 3.43 -1.97 -2.34
C VAL A 15 2.76 -2.75 -3.46
N ILE A 16 1.44 -2.91 -3.36
CA ILE A 16 0.62 -3.45 -4.44
C ILE A 16 0.01 -2.26 -5.17
N LEU A 17 0.48 -1.99 -6.38
CA LEU A 17 0.01 -0.88 -7.19
C LEU A 17 -1.06 -1.36 -8.17
N VAL A 18 -2.31 -0.99 -7.91
CA VAL A 18 -3.44 -1.38 -8.75
C VAL A 18 -3.63 -0.34 -9.85
N ILE A 19 -3.69 -0.79 -11.10
CA ILE A 19 -3.83 0.05 -12.29
C ILE A 19 -5.08 -0.41 -13.04
N ASP A 20 -5.94 0.53 -13.45
CA ASP A 20 -7.05 0.24 -14.38
C ASP A 20 -6.51 0.19 -15.81
N ALA A 21 -6.67 -0.94 -16.50
CA ALA A 21 -6.18 -1.11 -17.87
C ALA A 21 -6.84 -0.15 -18.88
N ARG A 22 -8.09 0.27 -18.64
CA ARG A 22 -8.82 1.18 -19.54
C ARG A 22 -8.26 2.58 -19.50
N LYS A 23 -7.93 3.06 -18.30
CA LYS A 23 -7.45 4.43 -18.05
C LYS A 23 -5.93 4.52 -18.18
N GLY A 24 -5.22 3.45 -17.84
CA GLY A 24 -3.77 3.45 -17.71
C GLY A 24 -3.32 4.00 -16.36
N MET A 25 -2.08 4.49 -16.30
CA MET A 25 -1.55 5.09 -15.08
C MET A 25 -2.08 6.51 -14.90
N GLU A 26 -2.76 6.73 -13.77
CA GLU A 26 -3.33 8.01 -13.35
C GLU A 26 -2.29 8.85 -12.60
N LEU A 27 -2.56 10.15 -12.43
CA LEU A 27 -1.62 11.10 -11.82
C LEU A 27 -1.24 10.69 -10.39
N GLU A 28 -2.22 10.27 -9.60
CA GLU A 28 -2.06 9.84 -8.21
C GLU A 28 -1.11 8.62 -8.10
N THR A 29 -1.11 7.76 -9.13
CA THR A 29 -0.20 6.61 -9.20
C THR A 29 1.26 7.09 -9.33
N PHE A 30 1.51 8.14 -10.13
CA PHE A 30 2.85 8.71 -10.28
C PHE A 30 3.30 9.46 -9.03
N GLU A 31 2.41 10.24 -8.43
CA GLU A 31 2.70 10.96 -7.18
C GLU A 31 3.13 9.99 -6.09
N PHE A 32 2.44 8.86 -5.95
CA PHE A 32 2.83 7.83 -4.99
C PHE A 32 4.19 7.22 -5.30
N LEU A 33 4.44 6.86 -6.57
CA LEU A 33 5.72 6.29 -6.98
C LEU A 33 6.88 7.27 -6.69
N ASN A 34 6.68 8.56 -6.91
CA ASN A 34 7.66 9.60 -6.59
C ASN A 34 7.88 9.72 -5.07
N MET A 35 6.83 9.67 -4.25
CA MET A 35 6.98 9.64 -2.78
C MET A 35 7.78 8.41 -2.32
N LEU A 36 7.54 7.24 -2.91
CA LEU A 36 8.30 6.02 -2.63
C LEU A 36 9.78 6.16 -3.02
N GLN A 37 10.09 6.84 -4.13
CA GLN A 37 11.47 7.10 -4.53
C GLN A 37 12.22 7.96 -3.52
N VAL A 38 11.54 8.97 -2.95
CA VAL A 38 12.13 9.88 -1.94
C VAL A 38 12.32 9.19 -0.59
N HIS A 39 11.32 8.44 -0.10
CA HIS A 39 11.36 7.83 1.24
C HIS A 39 12.08 6.49 1.31
N GLY A 40 12.54 5.98 0.17
CA GLY A 40 13.20 4.69 0.05
C GLY A 40 12.28 3.70 -0.65
N PHE A 41 12.67 3.31 -1.84
CA PHE A 41 11.82 2.57 -2.77
C PHE A 41 11.66 1.09 -2.34
N PRO A 42 10.47 0.68 -1.85
CA PRO A 42 10.20 -0.70 -1.46
C PRO A 42 9.93 -1.58 -2.68
N ILE A 43 9.56 -2.83 -2.46
CA ILE A 43 9.16 -3.70 -3.58
C ILE A 43 7.76 -3.31 -4.04
N VAL A 44 7.66 -2.92 -5.31
CA VAL A 44 6.38 -2.58 -5.94
C VAL A 44 5.97 -3.72 -6.87
N ILE A 45 4.74 -4.21 -6.69
CA ILE A 45 4.11 -5.22 -7.54
C ILE A 45 2.91 -4.57 -8.23
N GLY A 46 2.91 -4.56 -9.56
CA GLY A 46 1.79 -4.02 -10.33
C GLY A 46 0.66 -5.04 -10.46
N ILE A 47 -0.58 -4.60 -10.32
CA ILE A 47 -1.77 -5.40 -10.64
C ILE A 47 -2.60 -4.61 -11.65
N LEU A 48 -2.77 -5.19 -12.85
CA LEU A 48 -3.62 -4.62 -13.87
C LEU A 48 -5.04 -5.21 -13.77
N THR A 49 -6.04 -4.33 -13.69
CA THR A 49 -7.46 -4.68 -13.55
C THR A 49 -8.27 -4.26 -14.79
N HIS A 50 -9.56 -4.62 -14.82
CA HIS A 50 -10.52 -4.19 -15.85
C HIS A 50 -10.13 -4.60 -17.29
N MET A 51 -9.48 -5.75 -17.43
CA MET A 51 -9.08 -6.27 -18.74
C MET A 51 -10.26 -6.79 -19.56
N ASP A 52 -11.32 -7.25 -18.89
CA ASP A 52 -12.62 -7.64 -19.44
C ASP A 52 -13.33 -6.51 -20.20
N SER A 53 -12.98 -5.26 -19.91
CA SER A 53 -13.56 -4.11 -20.59
C SER A 53 -13.11 -3.94 -22.04
N PHE A 54 -12.06 -4.66 -22.47
CA PHE A 54 -11.56 -4.59 -23.84
C PHE A 54 -12.33 -5.55 -24.76
N ARG A 55 -13.10 -4.99 -25.69
CA ARG A 55 -13.84 -5.80 -26.69
C ARG A 55 -12.94 -6.54 -27.69
N ARG A 56 -11.72 -6.03 -27.95
CA ARG A 56 -10.79 -6.57 -28.95
C ARG A 56 -9.46 -6.96 -28.30
N ASN A 57 -9.05 -8.22 -28.45
CA ASN A 57 -7.79 -8.74 -27.91
C ASN A 57 -6.55 -7.97 -28.40
N LYS A 58 -6.54 -7.52 -29.66
CA LYS A 58 -5.42 -6.70 -30.18
C LYS A 58 -5.24 -5.39 -29.41
N HIS A 59 -6.33 -4.75 -29.00
CA HIS A 59 -6.28 -3.50 -28.23
C HIS A 59 -5.82 -3.77 -26.80
N LEU A 60 -6.31 -4.86 -26.19
CA LEU A 60 -5.87 -5.31 -24.87
C LEU A 60 -4.35 -5.55 -24.83
N GLN A 61 -3.83 -6.33 -25.78
CA GLN A 61 -2.39 -6.62 -25.86
C GLN A 61 -1.55 -5.35 -26.04
N LYS A 62 -2.03 -4.40 -26.86
CA LYS A 62 -1.36 -3.11 -27.06
C LYS A 62 -1.34 -2.30 -25.76
N ALA A 63 -2.47 -2.18 -25.08
CA ALA A 63 -2.58 -1.47 -23.80
C ALA A 63 -1.71 -2.11 -22.72
N GLN A 64 -1.75 -3.44 -22.59
CA GLN A 64 -0.89 -4.18 -21.66
C GLN A 64 0.60 -3.91 -21.90
N LYS A 65 1.04 -3.94 -23.16
CA LYS A 65 2.42 -3.66 -23.53
C LYS A 65 2.81 -2.22 -23.14
N GLN A 66 1.99 -1.24 -23.49
CA GLN A 66 2.25 0.16 -23.19
C GLN A 66 2.30 0.44 -21.67
N ILE A 67 1.34 -0.08 -20.92
CA ILE A 67 1.30 0.10 -19.46
C ILE A 67 2.49 -0.59 -18.80
N LYS A 68 2.82 -1.81 -19.23
CA LYS A 68 3.98 -2.55 -18.71
C LYS A 68 5.30 -1.82 -18.98
N GLU A 69 5.49 -1.32 -20.21
CA GLU A 69 6.68 -0.53 -20.57
C GLU A 69 6.77 0.75 -19.73
N ARG A 70 5.65 1.46 -19.53
CA ARG A 70 5.63 2.67 -18.71
C ARG A 70 5.90 2.36 -17.23
N PHE A 71 5.27 1.32 -16.69
CA PHE A 71 5.48 0.84 -15.32
C PHE A 71 6.95 0.47 -15.07
N TRP A 72 7.62 -0.15 -16.04
CA TRP A 72 9.05 -0.45 -15.95
C TRP A 72 9.94 0.79 -15.96
N LYS A 73 9.55 1.85 -16.68
CA LYS A 73 10.29 3.11 -16.70
C LYS A 73 10.23 3.85 -15.36
N GLU A 74 9.08 3.84 -14.69
CA GLU A 74 8.90 4.56 -13.41
C GLU A 74 9.54 3.85 -12.22
N ILE A 75 9.78 2.55 -12.32
CA ILE A 75 10.17 1.70 -11.19
C ILE A 75 11.54 1.09 -11.47
N TYR A 76 11.57 -0.11 -12.02
CA TYR A 76 12.77 -0.75 -12.55
C TYR A 76 12.37 -1.75 -13.64
N THR A 77 13.29 -1.96 -14.58
CA THR A 77 13.10 -2.92 -15.67
C THR A 77 12.89 -4.33 -15.12
N GLY A 78 11.82 -4.99 -15.56
CA GLY A 78 11.49 -6.33 -15.12
C GLY A 78 10.72 -6.40 -13.79
N ALA A 79 10.20 -5.27 -13.29
CA ALA A 79 9.25 -5.27 -12.18
C ALA A 79 8.06 -6.19 -12.48
N LYS A 80 7.63 -6.93 -11.45
CA LYS A 80 6.58 -7.94 -11.56
C LYS A 80 5.22 -7.26 -11.73
N MET A 81 4.45 -7.76 -12.70
CA MET A 81 3.09 -7.28 -12.97
C MET A 81 2.15 -8.48 -13.13
N HIS A 82 1.04 -8.45 -12.41
CA HIS A 82 -0.04 -9.44 -12.48
C HIS A 82 -1.23 -8.87 -13.24
N PHE A 83 -2.01 -9.75 -13.86
CA PHE A 83 -3.14 -9.40 -14.71
C PHE A 83 -4.39 -10.06 -14.15
N LEU A 84 -5.41 -9.25 -13.83
CA LEU A 84 -6.73 -9.74 -13.40
C LEU A 84 -7.68 -9.66 -14.59
N SER A 85 -8.18 -10.84 -15.01
CA SER A 85 -8.93 -10.96 -16.26
C SER A 85 -10.32 -10.31 -16.17
N GLY A 86 -10.90 -10.24 -14.98
CA GLY A 86 -12.24 -9.68 -14.74
C GLY A 86 -12.78 -10.14 -13.39
N ILE A 87 -14.02 -9.73 -13.09
CA ILE A 87 -14.73 -10.09 -11.87
C ILE A 87 -15.81 -11.13 -12.19
N LEU A 88 -15.89 -12.19 -11.40
CA LEU A 88 -16.92 -13.22 -11.52
C LEU A 88 -18.30 -12.65 -11.11
N PRO A 89 -19.42 -13.26 -11.53
CA PRO A 89 -20.76 -12.84 -11.10
C PRO A 89 -20.95 -12.81 -9.58
N SER A 90 -20.15 -13.57 -8.82
CA SER A 90 -20.12 -13.53 -7.36
C SER A 90 -19.44 -12.29 -6.76
N GLY A 91 -18.97 -11.34 -7.57
CA GLY A 91 -18.23 -10.16 -7.14
C GLY A 91 -16.76 -10.40 -6.76
N ARG A 92 -16.20 -11.57 -7.06
CA ARG A 92 -14.81 -11.94 -6.71
C ARG A 92 -13.92 -12.08 -7.95
N TYR A 93 -12.63 -11.81 -7.81
CA TYR A 93 -11.64 -12.15 -8.83
C TYR A 93 -11.47 -13.67 -8.96
N LEU A 94 -10.85 -14.12 -10.06
CA LEU A 94 -10.59 -15.54 -10.28
C LEU A 94 -9.57 -16.07 -9.26
N ASP A 95 -9.95 -17.12 -8.53
CA ASP A 95 -9.13 -17.73 -7.48
C ASP A 95 -7.72 -18.13 -7.97
N ARG A 96 -7.59 -18.57 -9.23
CA ARG A 96 -6.29 -18.93 -9.82
C ARG A 96 -5.34 -17.73 -9.89
N GLU A 97 -5.86 -16.54 -10.20
CA GLU A 97 -5.09 -15.31 -10.38
C GLU A 97 -4.69 -14.75 -9.01
N ILE A 98 -5.64 -14.74 -8.07
CA ILE A 98 -5.38 -14.37 -6.67
C ILE A 98 -4.36 -15.30 -6.02
N ARG A 99 -4.47 -16.62 -6.23
CA ARG A 99 -3.50 -17.60 -5.72
C ARG A 99 -2.10 -17.38 -6.31
N ALA A 100 -2.00 -16.96 -7.57
CA ALA A 100 -0.71 -16.62 -8.19
C ALA A 100 -0.09 -15.36 -7.54
N ILE A 101 -0.89 -14.32 -7.30
CA ILE A 101 -0.45 -13.11 -6.59
C ILE A 101 -0.02 -13.44 -5.16
N ALA A 102 -0.84 -14.20 -4.41
CA ALA A 102 -0.55 -14.59 -3.04
C ALA A 102 0.76 -15.39 -2.92
N ARG A 103 1.00 -16.35 -3.82
CA ARG A 103 2.27 -17.09 -3.89
C ARG A 103 3.46 -16.14 -4.15
N ASN A 104 3.27 -15.15 -5.01
CA ASN A 104 4.32 -14.17 -5.31
C ASN A 104 4.65 -13.32 -4.08
N LEU A 105 3.63 -12.80 -3.40
CA LEU A 105 3.77 -12.04 -2.16
C LEU A 105 4.49 -12.83 -1.07
N ALA A 106 4.09 -14.09 -0.85
CA ALA A 106 4.72 -14.95 0.15
C ALA A 106 6.21 -15.22 -0.13
N SER A 107 6.60 -15.31 -1.41
CA SER A 107 8.00 -15.55 -1.82
C SER A 107 8.87 -14.28 -1.89
N THR A 108 8.28 -13.10 -1.71
CA THR A 108 8.97 -11.83 -1.94
C THR A 108 9.90 -11.50 -0.78
N ARG A 109 11.20 -11.35 -1.06
CA ARG A 109 12.20 -10.95 -0.07
C ARG A 109 12.15 -9.45 0.15
N LYS A 110 11.86 -9.01 1.37
CA LYS A 110 11.79 -7.59 1.73
C LYS A 110 13.17 -6.93 1.61
N ARG A 111 13.18 -5.68 1.16
CA ARG A 111 14.37 -4.83 1.16
C ARG A 111 14.49 -4.11 2.50
N LEU A 112 15.67 -4.14 3.10
CA LEU A 112 15.97 -3.31 4.27
C LEU A 112 16.15 -1.87 3.83
N LEU A 113 15.35 -0.95 4.38
CA LEU A 113 15.47 0.48 4.16
C LEU A 113 16.04 1.17 5.40
N SER A 114 16.96 2.11 5.19
CA SER A 114 17.74 2.75 6.25
C SER A 114 16.88 3.38 7.36
N PHE A 115 15.81 4.09 6.99
CA PHE A 115 14.92 4.71 7.97
C PHE A 115 14.26 3.65 8.88
N ARG A 116 13.76 2.57 8.28
CA ARG A 116 13.03 1.49 8.97
C ARG A 116 13.94 0.59 9.79
N SER A 117 15.22 0.48 9.43
CA SER A 117 16.21 -0.26 10.22
C SER A 117 16.78 0.55 11.39
N SER A 118 16.53 1.87 11.42
CA SER A 118 17.11 2.77 12.42
C SER A 118 16.09 3.29 13.43
N HIS A 119 14.80 3.28 13.09
CA HIS A 119 13.73 3.81 13.92
C HIS A 119 12.72 2.72 14.29
N SER A 120 12.19 2.79 15.51
CA SER A 120 11.05 1.99 15.93
C SER A 120 9.76 2.71 15.54
N TYR A 121 8.78 1.95 15.06
CA TYR A 121 7.48 2.48 14.68
C TYR A 121 6.39 1.43 14.90
N VAL A 122 5.16 1.90 15.06
CA VAL A 122 3.98 1.05 15.26
C VAL A 122 2.93 1.46 14.24
N VAL A 123 2.33 0.47 13.59
CA VAL A 123 1.07 0.68 12.85
C VAL A 123 -0.04 0.31 13.82
N ALA A 124 -0.90 1.28 14.13
CA ALA A 124 -1.99 1.09 15.08
C ALA A 124 -3.07 0.19 14.44
N ASP A 125 -3.29 -0.98 15.03
CA ASP A 125 -4.34 -1.92 14.63
C ASP A 125 -5.64 -1.66 15.40
N ARG A 126 -5.54 -1.11 16.62
CA ARG A 126 -6.69 -0.76 17.48
C ARG A 126 -6.37 0.48 18.32
N LEU A 127 -7.35 1.35 18.44
CA LEU A 127 -7.32 2.56 19.27
C LEU A 127 -8.47 2.48 20.27
N GLU A 128 -8.19 2.71 21.55
CA GLU A 128 -9.19 2.74 22.62
C GLU A 128 -9.07 4.02 23.42
N ASP A 129 -10.21 4.65 23.71
CA ASP A 129 -10.28 5.78 24.64
C ASP A 129 -10.40 5.21 26.07
N LEU A 130 -9.44 5.54 26.92
CA LEU A 130 -9.41 5.15 28.33
C LEU A 130 -10.06 6.21 29.24
N THR A 131 -10.51 7.33 28.67
CA THR A 131 -11.10 8.43 29.43
C THR A 131 -12.50 8.04 29.92
N PRO A 132 -12.82 8.21 31.22
CA PRO A 132 -14.15 7.90 31.73
C PRO A 132 -15.28 8.65 31.00
N PRO A 133 -16.36 7.97 30.53
CA PRO A 133 -17.38 8.61 29.70
C PRO A 133 -18.11 9.81 30.34
N HIS A 134 -18.24 9.81 31.66
CA HIS A 134 -18.88 10.90 32.39
C HIS A 134 -18.07 12.21 32.32
N LEU A 135 -16.74 12.14 32.28
CA LEU A 135 -15.87 13.31 32.11
C LEU A 135 -15.97 13.85 30.69
N VAL A 136 -15.96 12.96 29.69
CA VAL A 136 -16.13 13.32 28.27
C VAL A 136 -17.49 13.97 28.01
N THR A 137 -18.53 13.54 28.72
CA THR A 137 -19.87 14.16 28.59
C THR A 137 -19.92 15.55 29.20
N ALA A 138 -19.20 15.77 30.31
CA ALA A 138 -19.15 17.06 30.98
C ALA A 138 -18.29 18.09 30.22
N ASP A 139 -17.15 17.65 29.67
CA ASP A 139 -16.28 18.47 28.83
C ASP A 139 -15.80 17.67 27.59
N PRO A 140 -16.48 17.82 26.44
CA PRO A 140 -16.11 17.13 25.22
C PRO A 140 -14.73 17.51 24.65
N GLY A 141 -14.19 18.69 25.02
CA GLY A 141 -12.96 19.26 24.47
C GLY A 141 -11.71 18.99 25.29
N MET A 142 -11.83 18.26 26.40
CA MET A 142 -10.69 17.91 27.26
C MET A 142 -9.67 17.01 26.56
N ASP A 143 -8.42 17.07 27.05
CA ASP A 143 -7.39 16.10 26.68
C ASP A 143 -7.80 14.69 27.12
N ARG A 144 -7.70 13.73 26.20
CA ARG A 144 -8.10 12.34 26.41
C ARG A 144 -6.90 11.42 26.50
N THR A 145 -7.05 10.37 27.29
CA THR A 145 -6.05 9.30 27.35
C THR A 145 -6.47 8.17 26.43
N ALA A 146 -5.63 7.82 25.46
CA ALA A 146 -5.89 6.71 24.55
C ALA A 146 -4.86 5.60 24.67
N ALA A 147 -5.31 4.36 24.56
CA ALA A 147 -4.45 3.19 24.36
C ALA A 147 -4.36 2.87 22.87
N VAL A 148 -3.13 2.77 22.36
CA VAL A 148 -2.83 2.41 20.97
C VAL A 148 -2.21 1.02 20.95
N TYR A 149 -2.85 0.10 20.25
CA TYR A 149 -2.39 -1.28 20.11
C TYR A 149 -1.87 -1.53 18.70
N GLY A 150 -0.76 -2.23 18.59
CA GLY A 150 -0.20 -2.64 17.31
C GLY A 150 1.12 -3.38 17.48
N TYR A 151 1.65 -3.88 16.37
CA TYR A 151 2.96 -4.53 16.36
C TYR A 151 4.08 -3.50 16.26
N VAL A 152 5.08 -3.61 17.15
CA VAL A 152 6.34 -2.86 17.05
C VAL A 152 7.15 -3.36 15.86
N ARG A 153 7.57 -2.44 15.01
CA ARG A 153 8.35 -2.69 13.80
C ARG A 153 9.62 -1.83 13.81
N GLY A 154 10.59 -2.23 12.99
CA GLY A 154 11.89 -1.57 12.91
C GLY A 154 12.82 -2.00 14.03
N THR A 155 13.28 -1.05 14.85
CA THR A 155 14.16 -1.31 15.99
C THR A 155 13.39 -1.49 17.30
N TYR A 156 14.10 -1.80 18.39
CA TYR A 156 13.53 -1.88 19.72
C TYR A 156 12.93 -0.53 20.15
N MET A 157 11.69 -0.55 20.64
CA MET A 157 11.01 0.62 21.18
C MET A 157 11.33 0.78 22.66
N HIS A 158 12.09 1.82 23.01
CA HIS A 158 12.45 2.09 24.40
C HIS A 158 11.27 2.71 25.16
N PRO A 159 10.95 2.23 26.37
CA PRO A 159 9.93 2.85 27.22
C PRO A 159 10.25 4.33 27.53
N GLY A 160 9.22 5.17 27.64
CA GLY A 160 9.36 6.58 28.02
C GLY A 160 9.92 7.51 26.92
N ARG A 161 10.07 7.02 25.69
CA ARG A 161 10.38 7.85 24.52
C ARG A 161 9.15 8.64 24.07
N GLU A 162 9.37 9.85 23.60
CA GLU A 162 8.35 10.62 22.87
C GLU A 162 8.03 9.94 21.53
N LEU A 163 6.76 9.98 21.16
CA LEU A 163 6.24 9.40 19.93
C LEU A 163 5.60 10.50 19.08
N TYR A 164 5.78 10.41 17.77
CA TYR A 164 5.09 11.26 16.81
C TYR A 164 3.97 10.44 16.15
N ILE A 165 2.74 10.96 16.24
CA ILE A 165 1.56 10.41 15.54
C ILE A 165 1.32 11.31 14.33
N PRO A 166 1.48 10.81 13.10
CA PRO A 166 1.22 11.57 11.87
C PRO A 166 -0.26 11.86 11.67
#